data_AF-A0A2J8AB90-F1
#
_entry.id   AF-A0A2J8AB90-F1
#
_cell.length_a   1.000
_cell.length_b   1.000
_cell.length_c   1.000
_cell.angle_alpha   90.00
_cell.angle_beta   90.00
_cell.angle_gamma   90.00
#
_symmetry.space_group_name_H-M   'P 1'
#
loop_
_entity.id
_entity.type
_entity.pdbx_description
1 polymer ?
#
loop_
_entity_poly.entity_id
_entity_poly.type
_entity_poly.pdbx_seq_one_letter_code
_entity_poly.pdbx_strand_id
1 'polypeptide(L)'
;MIVQQNSLVLEHLERSSTAVAATAPRLLTEDEPNASEASEGCIFFVPPRGRGDIAAMLESKGYKTGVELGVQRGHFSLHTLNIWRSCTRYYLVDIWAHQENYHGVSGPVVRPG
;
A
#
# COMPACT_ATOMS: atom_id res chain seq x y z
N MET A 1 -8.48 -16.95 -4.95
CA MET A 1 -7.69 -15.84 -4.37
C MET A 1 -7.24 -14.97 -5.52
N ILE A 2 -8.00 -13.90 -5.82
CA ILE A 2 -7.69 -13.00 -6.93
C ILE A 2 -6.83 -11.88 -6.34
N VAL A 3 -5.52 -11.94 -6.59
CA VAL A 3 -4.62 -10.80 -6.37
C VAL A 3 -4.79 -9.92 -7.59
N GLN A 4 -5.64 -8.91 -7.50
CA GLN A 4 -5.81 -7.95 -8.59
C GLN A 4 -4.89 -6.77 -8.32
N GLN A 5 -3.76 -6.70 -9.03
CA GLN A 5 -3.08 -5.42 -9.22
C GLN A 5 -4.05 -4.54 -10.02
N ASN A 6 -4.66 -3.55 -9.37
CA ASN A 6 -5.50 -2.57 -10.07
C ASN A 6 -4.63 -1.76 -11.04
N SER A 7 -4.70 -2.10 -12.33
CA SER A 7 -4.02 -1.38 -13.41
C SER A 7 -4.35 0.12 -13.44
N LEU A 8 -5.55 0.50 -12.98
CA LEU A 8 -6.00 1.89 -12.88
C LEU A 8 -5.14 2.75 -11.93
N VAL A 9 -4.53 2.15 -10.91
CA VAL A 9 -3.64 2.87 -9.97
C VAL A 9 -2.28 3.12 -10.62
N LEU A 10 -1.78 2.16 -11.41
CA LEU A 10 -0.51 2.27 -12.12
C LEU A 10 -0.57 3.31 -13.24
N GLU A 11 -1.64 3.35 -14.04
CA GLU A 11 -1.80 4.34 -15.12
C GLU A 11 -1.82 5.79 -14.62
N HIS A 12 -2.33 6.03 -13.41
CA HIS A 12 -2.34 7.37 -12.79
C HIS A 12 -0.95 7.79 -12.26
N LEU A 13 -0.19 6.83 -11.75
CA LEU A 13 1.19 7.00 -11.29
C LEU A 13 2.16 7.22 -12.47
N GLU A 14 2.00 6.49 -13.56
CA GLU A 14 2.83 6.61 -14.76
C GLU A 14 2.65 7.96 -15.46
N ARG A 15 1.42 8.49 -15.51
CA ARG A 15 1.15 9.84 -16.03
C ARG A 15 1.77 10.96 -15.20
N SER A 16 2.09 10.69 -13.93
CA SER A 16 2.63 11.68 -12.99
C SER A 16 4.16 11.66 -12.91
N SER A 17 4.83 10.72 -13.57
CA SER A 17 6.28 10.51 -13.46
C SER A 17 6.99 10.84 -14.77
N THR A 18 7.35 12.11 -14.96
CA THR A 18 8.33 12.54 -15.96
C THR A 18 9.64 12.91 -15.27
N ALA A 19 10.68 12.14 -15.61
CA ALA A 19 12.11 12.33 -15.35
C ALA A 19 12.62 12.23 -13.90
N VAL A 20 13.53 11.27 -13.64
CA VAL A 20 14.98 11.53 -13.43
C VAL A 20 15.78 10.27 -13.82
N ALA A 21 16.80 10.44 -14.67
CA ALA A 21 17.80 9.43 -14.98
C ALA A 21 19.01 9.55 -14.04
N ALA A 22 19.59 8.44 -13.58
CA ALA A 22 20.99 8.39 -13.11
C ALA A 22 21.51 6.95 -12.93
N THR A 23 22.41 6.57 -13.83
CA THR A 23 23.76 5.98 -13.61
C THR A 23 23.99 4.95 -12.50
N ALA A 24 24.42 3.75 -12.91
CA ALA A 24 25.00 2.69 -12.07
C ALA A 24 26.43 3.01 -11.57
N PRO A 25 26.88 2.38 -10.47
CA PRO A 25 28.15 1.66 -10.56
C PRO A 25 28.26 0.34 -9.75
N ARG A 26 28.90 -0.65 -10.42
CA ARG A 26 30.00 -1.57 -10.03
C ARG A 26 29.98 -2.39 -8.70
N LEU A 27 30.58 -3.58 -8.83
CA LEU A 27 30.49 -4.84 -8.07
C LEU A 27 31.66 -5.10 -7.07
N LEU A 28 31.36 -5.90 -6.02
CA LEU A 28 32.20 -6.63 -5.01
C LEU A 28 32.86 -5.76 -3.91
N THR A 29 32.80 -6.09 -2.62
CA THR A 29 33.12 -7.38 -1.94
C THR A 29 32.23 -7.69 -0.73
N GLU A 30 32.12 -8.98 -0.38
CA GLU A 30 31.39 -9.49 0.79
C GLU A 30 32.28 -9.42 2.04
N ASP A 31 31.84 -8.67 3.05
CA ASP A 31 32.34 -8.75 4.43
C ASP A 31 31.18 -9.23 5.33
N GLU A 32 31.39 -10.38 5.97
CA GLU A 32 30.52 -11.05 6.94
C GLU A 32 30.15 -10.15 8.15
N PRO A 33 28.86 -9.91 8.45
CA PRO A 33 28.49 -9.24 9.68
C PRO A 33 28.49 -10.20 10.88
N ASN A 34 29.40 -9.89 11.79
CA ASN A 34 29.52 -10.35 13.17
C ASN A 34 28.16 -10.55 13.88
N ALA A 35 27.92 -11.77 14.37
CA ALA A 35 26.75 -12.18 15.15
C ALA A 35 26.78 -11.57 16.55
N SER A 36 26.46 -10.27 16.67
CA SER A 36 26.38 -9.57 17.95
C SER A 36 25.69 -8.21 17.75
N GLU A 37 24.37 -8.19 17.51
CA GLU A 37 23.42 -7.14 17.93
C GLU A 37 22.02 -7.49 17.40
N ALA A 38 21.36 -8.44 18.05
CA ALA A 38 19.92 -8.64 17.89
C ALA A 38 19.30 -8.87 19.27
N SER A 39 19.42 -7.88 20.16
CA SER A 39 18.34 -7.67 21.12
C SER A 39 17.17 -7.14 20.31
N GLU A 40 16.36 -8.05 19.76
CA GLU A 40 15.07 -7.73 19.18
C GLU A 40 14.17 -7.21 20.30
N GLY A 41 14.36 -5.94 20.63
CA GLY A 41 13.45 -5.20 21.48
C GLY A 41 12.08 -5.35 20.87
N CYS A 42 11.12 -5.79 21.70
CA CYS A 42 9.71 -5.74 21.38
C CYS A 42 9.43 -4.34 20.82
N ILE A 43 9.23 -4.26 19.50
CA ILE A 43 9.07 -2.99 18.81
C ILE A 43 7.72 -2.47 19.26
N PHE A 44 7.71 -1.59 20.27
CA PHE A 44 6.48 -0.98 20.74
C PHE A 44 5.89 -0.19 19.58
N PHE A 45 4.87 -0.76 18.95
CA PHE A 45 4.15 -0.14 17.86
C PHE A 45 3.25 0.91 18.46
N VAL A 46 3.70 2.18 18.43
CA VAL A 46 2.86 3.30 18.80
C VAL A 46 1.64 3.31 17.88
N PRO A 47 0.41 3.23 18.41
CA PRO A 47 -0.78 3.25 17.58
C PRO A 47 -0.84 4.54 16.77
N PRO A 48 -1.18 4.49 15.47
CA PRO A 48 -1.46 5.70 14.70
C PRO A 48 -2.62 6.47 15.35
N ARG A 49 -2.57 7.81 15.34
CA ARG A 49 -3.66 8.63 15.89
C ARG A 49 -4.88 8.57 15.00
N GLY A 50 -4.66 8.38 13.70
CA GLY A 50 -5.70 8.08 12.73
C GLY A 50 -5.14 7.40 11.49
N ARG A 51 -6.04 6.93 10.61
CA ARG A 51 -5.67 6.22 9.38
C ARG A 51 -4.77 7.02 8.43
N GLY A 52 -4.86 8.36 8.46
CA GLY A 52 -4.04 9.25 7.64
C GLY A 52 -2.55 9.23 8.02
N ASP A 53 -2.23 8.85 9.26
CA ASP A 53 -0.83 8.83 9.74
C ASP A 53 -0.08 7.58 9.28
N ILE A 54 -0.82 6.53 8.89
CA ILE A 54 -0.26 5.21 8.58
C ILE A 54 0.81 5.33 7.50
N ALA A 55 0.53 6.03 6.40
CA ALA A 55 1.47 6.16 5.29
C ALA A 55 2.79 6.83 5.70
N ALA A 56 2.71 7.93 6.47
CA ALA A 56 3.89 8.64 6.97
C ALA A 56 4.69 7.79 7.96
N MET A 57 4.01 7.02 8.81
CA MET A 57 4.67 6.08 9.72
C MET A 57 5.41 4.98 8.97
N LEU A 58 4.79 4.41 7.93
CA LEU A 58 5.41 3.37 7.11
C LEU A 58 6.66 3.89 6.38
N GLU A 59 6.58 5.10 5.82
CA GLU A 59 7.72 5.80 5.21
C GLU A 59 8.84 6.01 6.22
N SER A 60 8.53 6.57 7.40
CA SER A 60 9.54 6.84 8.45
C SER A 60 10.24 5.58 8.97
N LYS A 61 9.55 4.44 8.92
CA LYS A 61 10.08 3.14 9.35
C LYS A 61 10.84 2.41 8.23
N GLY A 62 10.91 3.00 7.03
CA GLY A 62 11.62 2.42 5.89
C GLY A 62 10.95 1.17 5.32
N TYR A 63 9.68 0.93 5.63
CA TYR A 63 8.93 -0.16 5.00
C TYR A 63 8.71 0.17 3.53
N LYS A 64 8.64 -0.88 2.69
CA LYS A 64 8.47 -0.73 1.23
C LYS A 64 7.35 -1.56 0.64
N THR A 65 6.78 -2.48 1.43
CA THR A 65 5.74 -3.40 0.98
C THR A 65 4.58 -3.38 1.95
N GLY A 66 3.37 -3.27 1.43
CA GLY A 66 2.15 -3.27 2.24
C GLY A 66 1.02 -4.07 1.61
N VAL A 67 0.03 -4.39 2.42
CA VAL A 67 -1.25 -4.98 2.00
C VAL A 67 -2.39 -4.19 2.62
N GLU A 68 -3.42 -3.91 1.82
CA GLU A 68 -4.68 -3.33 2.27
C GLU A 68 -5.79 -4.38 2.16
N LEU A 69 -6.54 -4.55 3.24
CA LEU A 69 -7.73 -5.39 3.29
C LEU A 69 -8.98 -4.50 3.31
N GLY A 70 -9.90 -4.73 2.36
CA GLY A 70 -11.14 -3.94 2.26
C GLY A 70 -10.95 -2.64 1.47
N VAL A 71 -10.46 -2.77 0.24
CA VAL A 71 -10.03 -1.65 -0.63
C VAL A 71 -11.22 -0.87 -1.19
N GLN A 72 -12.30 -1.56 -1.52
CA GLN A 72 -13.50 -1.00 -2.16
C GLN A 72 -13.18 -0.19 -3.41
N ARG A 73 -13.31 1.14 -3.34
CA ARG A 73 -13.03 2.07 -4.45
C ARG A 73 -11.57 2.55 -4.48
N GLY A 74 -10.72 2.08 -3.56
CA GLY A 74 -9.30 2.42 -3.53
C GLY A 74 -8.96 3.85 -3.09
N HIS A 75 -9.92 4.60 -2.54
CA HIS A 75 -9.68 5.97 -2.09
C HIS A 75 -8.60 6.05 -1.00
N PHE A 76 -8.62 5.10 -0.08
CA PHE A 76 -7.63 5.04 0.99
C PHE A 76 -6.26 4.57 0.46
N SER A 77 -6.25 3.59 -0.44
CA SER A 77 -5.03 3.14 -1.12
C SER A 77 -4.33 4.26 -1.86
N LEU A 78 -5.08 5.05 -2.65
CA LEU A 78 -4.55 6.19 -3.39
C LEU A 78 -3.95 7.24 -2.46
N HIS A 79 -4.66 7.58 -1.38
CA HIS A 79 -4.14 8.50 -0.36
C HIS A 79 -2.84 7.97 0.27
N THR A 80 -2.81 6.69 0.59
CA THR A 80 -1.65 6.03 1.21
C THR A 80 -0.44 6.05 0.28
N LEU A 81 -0.60 5.68 -0.99
CA LEU A 81 0.49 5.63 -1.96
C LEU A 81 1.03 7.01 -2.38
N ASN A 82 0.19 8.06 -2.33
CA ASN A 82 0.65 9.42 -2.56
C ASN A 82 1.62 9.93 -1.47
N ILE A 83 1.50 9.40 -0.25
CA ILE A 83 2.31 9.78 0.91
C ILE A 83 3.49 8.82 1.11
N TRP A 84 3.26 7.52 0.98
CA TRP A 84 4.27 6.47 1.17
C TRP A 84 5.06 6.22 -0.13
N ARG A 85 5.88 7.20 -0.52
CA ARG A 85 6.59 7.24 -1.80
C ARG A 85 7.66 6.16 -1.96
N SER A 86 8.21 5.65 -0.85
CA SER A 86 9.18 4.55 -0.86
C SER A 86 8.53 3.18 -1.09
N CYS A 87 7.19 3.09 -1.13
CA CYS A 87 6.47 1.85 -1.39
C CYS A 87 6.81 1.32 -2.79
N THR A 88 7.35 0.11 -2.85
CA THR A 88 7.66 -0.60 -4.10
C THR A 88 6.60 -1.63 -4.46
N ARG A 89 5.78 -2.05 -3.47
CA ARG A 89 4.74 -3.05 -3.68
C ARG A 89 3.57 -2.89 -2.73
N TYR A 90 2.37 -2.76 -3.29
CA TYR A 90 1.16 -2.60 -2.50
C TYR A 90 0.07 -3.56 -2.99
N TYR A 91 -0.27 -4.53 -2.14
CA TYR A 91 -1.27 -5.54 -2.43
C TYR A 91 -2.65 -5.05 -2.03
N LEU A 92 -3.55 -4.99 -2.99
CA LEU A 92 -4.94 -4.61 -2.78
C LEU A 92 -5.78 -5.88 -2.70
N VAL A 93 -6.36 -6.14 -1.52
CA VAL A 93 -7.13 -7.35 -1.26
C VAL A 93 -8.53 -6.97 -0.82
N ASP A 94 -9.51 -7.46 -1.57
CA ASP A 94 -10.91 -7.19 -1.31
C ASP A 94 -11.73 -8.47 -1.40
N ILE A 95 -12.04 -9.03 -0.23
CA ILE A 95 -12.80 -10.27 -0.14
C ILE A 95 -14.28 -10.07 -0.46
N TRP A 96 -14.78 -8.83 -0.44
CA TRP A 96 -16.21 -8.52 -0.60
C TRP A 96 -16.58 -8.07 -2.01
N ALA A 97 -15.58 -7.83 -2.87
CA ALA A 97 -15.76 -7.36 -4.24
C ALA A 97 -16.71 -8.22 -5.10
N HIS A 98 -16.92 -9.48 -4.74
CA HIS A 98 -17.82 -10.40 -5.44
C HIS A 98 -19.31 -10.22 -5.08
N GLN A 99 -19.63 -9.42 -4.05
CA GLN A 99 -21.02 -9.23 -3.62
C GLN A 99 -21.75 -8.27 -4.57
N GLU A 100 -22.99 -8.60 -4.95
CA GLU A 100 -23.77 -7.79 -5.90
C GLU A 100 -24.05 -6.37 -5.39
N ASN A 101 -24.19 -6.21 -4.08
CA ASN A 101 -24.44 -4.92 -3.43
C ASN A 101 -23.17 -4.15 -3.07
N TYR A 102 -21.98 -4.65 -3.44
CA TYR A 102 -20.70 -4.13 -2.96
C TYR A 102 -20.46 -2.65 -3.33
N HIS A 103 -20.91 -2.26 -4.52
CA HIS A 103 -20.74 -0.89 -5.01
C HIS A 103 -21.90 0.04 -4.63
N GLY A 104 -22.92 -0.48 -3.95
CA GLY A 104 -24.08 0.28 -3.50
C GLY A 104 -24.88 0.86 -4.67
N VAL A 105 -25.69 0.02 -5.32
CA VAL A 105 -26.93 0.50 -5.91
C VAL A 105 -28.03 0.17 -4.91
N SER A 106 -28.57 1.19 -4.24
CA SER A 106 -29.88 1.06 -3.63
C SER A 106 -30.83 0.71 -4.79
N GLY A 107 -31.29 -0.54 -4.86
CA GLY A 107 -32.34 -0.92 -5.80
C GLY A 107 -33.54 0.02 -5.65
N PRO A 108 -34.37 0.17 -6.69
CA PRO A 108 -35.55 1.02 -6.60
C PRO A 108 -36.37 0.62 -5.36
N VAL A 109 -36.69 1.60 -4.51
CA VAL A 109 -37.61 1.41 -3.40
C VAL A 109 -38.98 1.09 -3.99
N VAL A 110 -39.31 -0.19 -4.12
CA VAL A 110 -40.66 -0.61 -4.50
C VAL A 110 -41.54 -0.34 -3.29
N ARG A 111 -42.30 0.75 -3.33
CA ARG A 111 -43.35 1.01 -2.34
C ARG A 111 -44.52 0.07 -2.65
N PRO A 112 -45.03 -0.71 -1.68
CA PRO A 112 -46.28 -1.43 -1.88
C PRO A 112 -47.41 -0.42 -2.03
N GLY A 113 -48.23 -0.60 -3.06
CA GLY A 113 -49.47 0.15 -3.29
C GLY A 113 -50.61 -0.37 -2.43
#